data_AF-A0A6H5FUT5-F1
#
_entry.id   AF-A0A6H5FUT5-F1
#
_cell.length_a   1.000
_cell.length_b   1.000
_cell.length_c   1.000
_cell.angle_alpha   90.00
_cell.angle_beta   90.00
_cell.angle_gamma   90.00
#
_symmetry.space_group_name_H-M   'P 1'
#
loop_
_entity.id
_entity.type
_entity.pdbx_description
1 polymer ?
#
loop_
_entity_poly.entity_id
_entity_poly.type
_entity_poly.pdbx_seq_one_letter_code
_entity_poly.pdbx_strand_id
1 'polypeptide(L)'
;KPCDQDDSCLRLECIRKKWGQIRGSGENVNWNTVINGSDWLPGSLLNDMKDKKKQGEVDTYCTADKDGSAWEKGASGDANRTACMMVAAGLKNISSIQLNYVTKSNENPFAHQEFRQLASCLLLKAAAQKMINQSPICDIRKGIEKAFNSASDIKTIYCKKEPCFVCNWDDKEKYDNCKRDSSSTEMKAHLETWLQKKSTELKNTLSEVTNIDGNNGTLCQRLQCLASKVEALKNQASGTQDADTFWTDKGEVGKLWTQLSEAIISTNAKSDETICKTMDDGTGATGTGSRPATDPEKMACNYLHAGFEKLKQLTMDGTSYPILSKHTSLKETVGCLLLHSYAKKMQGLSKCVIDSGLKKAFKVGANGLLGNCNLDEKLDDCSVTIGSATTKVQDKVNSILTSEENNIDFITEHMNEMTSLCQKLQCAVPNWFQKHSKGSSNTGNTKKTW
;
A
#
# COMPACT_ATOMS: atom_id res chain seq x y z
N LYS A 1 -7.66 46.03 -2.79
CA LYS A 1 -8.52 45.14 -3.61
C LYS A 1 -8.09 43.70 -3.37
N PRO A 2 -9.00 42.71 -3.29
CA PRO A 2 -8.67 41.26 -3.27
C PRO A 2 -7.88 40.80 -4.50
N CYS A 3 -7.31 39.59 -4.51
CA CYS A 3 -6.77 38.97 -5.73
C CYS A 3 -7.81 37.99 -6.28
N ASP A 4 -8.66 38.50 -7.15
CA ASP A 4 -9.85 37.85 -7.74
C ASP A 4 -9.65 37.47 -9.22
N GLN A 5 -8.40 37.33 -9.66
CA GLN A 5 -8.11 36.90 -11.02
C GLN A 5 -8.59 35.47 -11.27
N ASP A 6 -9.28 35.24 -12.39
CA ASP A 6 -9.70 33.91 -12.83
C ASP A 6 -8.51 33.00 -13.18
N ASP A 7 -7.43 33.60 -13.70
CA ASP A 7 -6.18 32.88 -13.97
C ASP A 7 -5.43 32.59 -12.66
N SER A 8 -5.18 31.30 -12.41
CA SER A 8 -4.51 30.81 -11.20
C SER A 8 -3.10 31.39 -11.02
N CYS A 9 -2.36 31.60 -12.10
CA CYS A 9 -1.01 32.14 -12.04
C CYS A 9 -0.99 33.65 -11.79
N LEU A 10 -1.90 34.41 -12.40
CA LEU A 10 -2.08 35.84 -12.13
C LEU A 10 -2.55 36.07 -10.69
N ARG A 11 -3.42 35.19 -10.17
CA ARG A 11 -3.84 35.23 -8.78
C ARG A 11 -2.68 35.00 -7.81
N LEU A 12 -1.86 33.98 -8.09
CA LEU A 12 -0.61 33.72 -7.36
C LEU A 12 0.32 34.93 -7.40
N GLU A 13 0.54 35.50 -8.59
CA GLU A 13 1.40 36.67 -8.77
C GLU A 13 0.90 37.87 -7.96
N CYS A 14 -0.40 38.16 -8.02
CA CYS A 14 -1.04 39.22 -7.26
C CYS A 14 -0.81 39.05 -5.76
N ILE A 15 -1.01 37.83 -5.23
CA ILE A 15 -0.86 37.52 -3.80
C ILE A 15 0.61 37.64 -3.36
N ARG A 16 1.54 37.12 -4.16
CA ARG A 16 2.99 37.23 -3.92
C ARG A 16 3.43 38.69 -3.85
N LYS A 17 3.04 39.50 -4.83
CA LYS A 17 3.38 40.94 -4.88
C LYS A 17 2.86 41.68 -3.66
N LYS A 18 1.59 41.46 -3.29
CA LYS A 18 0.99 42.06 -2.08
C LYS A 18 1.71 41.64 -0.81
N TRP A 19 2.03 40.35 -0.67
CA TRP A 19 2.78 39.85 0.48
C TRP A 19 4.12 40.57 0.62
N GLY A 20 4.84 40.75 -0.49
CA GLY A 20 6.13 41.44 -0.52
C GLY A 20 6.03 42.92 -0.19
N GLN A 21 5.03 43.62 -0.75
CA GLN A 21 4.76 45.04 -0.46
C GLN A 21 4.46 45.26 1.04
N ILE A 22 3.58 44.45 1.62
CA ILE A 22 3.19 44.55 3.04
C ILE A 22 4.39 44.32 3.99
N ARG A 23 5.39 43.54 3.57
CA ARG A 23 6.53 43.18 4.42
C ARG A 23 7.82 43.91 4.07
N GLY A 24 7.75 44.98 3.26
CA GLY A 24 8.92 45.74 2.83
C GLY A 24 9.91 44.94 1.96
N SER A 25 9.53 43.75 1.48
CA SER A 25 10.35 42.89 0.62
C SER A 25 10.23 43.23 -0.87
N GLY A 26 9.32 44.16 -1.22
CA GLY A 26 9.07 44.60 -2.59
C GLY A 26 8.28 43.60 -3.44
N GLU A 27 7.89 44.02 -4.65
CA GLU A 27 7.07 43.21 -5.58
C GLU A 27 7.84 42.02 -6.21
N ASN A 28 9.16 42.04 -6.13
CA ASN A 28 10.03 41.02 -6.72
C ASN A 28 10.31 39.83 -5.78
N VAL A 29 9.65 39.76 -4.61
CA VAL A 29 9.84 38.68 -3.63
C VAL A 29 9.61 37.29 -4.23
N ASN A 30 10.54 36.35 -4.05
CA ASN A 30 10.41 34.99 -4.60
C ASN A 30 9.46 34.09 -3.76
N TRP A 31 8.99 32.99 -4.34
CA TRP A 31 8.08 32.08 -3.63
C TRP A 31 8.74 31.36 -2.46
N ASN A 32 10.04 31.09 -2.55
CA ASN A 32 10.78 30.51 -1.43
C ASN A 32 10.74 31.39 -0.18
N THR A 33 10.88 32.70 -0.31
CA THR A 33 10.79 33.65 0.80
C THR A 33 9.37 33.70 1.35
N VAL A 34 8.37 33.68 0.48
CA VAL A 34 6.96 33.70 0.86
C VAL A 34 6.56 32.44 1.64
N ILE A 35 6.91 31.26 1.14
CA ILE A 35 6.55 29.97 1.72
C ILE A 35 7.41 29.65 2.96
N ASN A 36 8.73 29.91 2.91
CA ASN A 36 9.63 29.63 4.05
C ASN A 36 9.52 30.69 5.15
N GLY A 37 9.22 31.96 4.84
CA GLY A 37 9.04 33.03 5.83
C GLY A 37 7.72 32.97 6.59
N SER A 38 7.03 31.83 6.52
CA SER A 38 5.70 31.61 7.07
C SER A 38 5.72 30.43 8.05
N ASP A 39 6.49 30.57 9.14
CA ASP A 39 6.66 29.53 10.19
C ASP A 39 5.34 29.03 10.80
N TRP A 40 4.27 29.79 10.64
CA TRP A 40 2.92 29.43 11.07
C TRP A 40 2.20 28.43 10.11
N LEU A 41 2.67 28.24 8.87
CA LEU A 41 2.08 27.35 7.85
C LEU A 41 2.24 25.84 8.16
N PRO A 42 3.45 25.31 8.44
CA PRO A 42 3.66 23.86 8.59
C PRO A 42 3.01 23.28 9.83
N GLY A 43 3.11 24.01 10.95
CA GLY A 43 2.75 23.48 12.27
C GLY A 43 1.26 23.20 12.38
N SER A 44 0.39 24.13 11.98
CA SER A 44 -1.05 23.95 12.18
C SER A 44 -1.68 23.02 11.15
N LEU A 45 -1.32 23.12 9.87
CA LEU A 45 -1.94 22.33 8.80
C LEU A 45 -1.64 20.84 8.94
N LEU A 46 -0.34 20.49 9.00
CA LEU A 46 0.08 19.08 9.08
C LEU A 46 -0.33 18.45 10.42
N ASN A 47 -0.37 19.23 11.51
CA ASN A 47 -0.87 18.71 12.78
C ASN A 47 -2.38 18.42 12.73
N ASP A 48 -3.20 19.29 12.16
CA ASP A 48 -4.64 19.03 12.04
C ASP A 48 -4.93 17.84 11.11
N MET A 49 -4.14 17.64 10.05
CA MET A 49 -4.29 16.48 9.16
C MET A 49 -4.12 15.14 9.88
N LYS A 50 -3.19 15.03 10.86
CA LYS A 50 -2.92 13.78 11.60
C LYS A 50 -3.64 13.70 12.96
N ASP A 51 -4.28 14.78 13.39
CA ASP A 51 -4.95 14.81 14.69
C ASP A 51 -6.29 14.05 14.60
N LYS A 52 -6.42 12.96 15.36
CA LYS A 52 -7.63 12.11 15.35
C LYS A 52 -8.90 12.83 15.78
N LYS A 53 -8.80 13.81 16.67
CA LYS A 53 -9.95 14.62 17.07
C LYS A 53 -10.38 15.52 15.91
N LYS A 54 -9.43 16.15 15.21
CA LYS A 54 -9.71 16.97 14.02
C LYS A 54 -10.28 16.16 12.86
N GLN A 55 -9.76 14.95 12.64
CA GLN A 55 -10.33 14.00 11.69
C GLN A 55 -11.78 13.62 12.07
N GLY A 56 -12.06 13.37 13.36
CA GLY A 56 -13.41 13.08 13.83
C GLY A 56 -14.41 14.24 13.62
N GLU A 57 -13.94 15.49 13.69
CA GLU A 57 -14.77 16.68 13.45
C GLU A 57 -15.20 16.85 11.97
N VAL A 58 -14.64 16.06 11.04
CA VAL A 58 -14.95 16.12 9.60
C VAL A 58 -15.48 14.79 9.05
N ASP A 59 -15.79 13.81 9.91
CA ASP A 59 -16.22 12.46 9.51
C ASP A 59 -17.46 12.47 8.60
N THR A 60 -18.36 13.43 8.80
CA THR A 60 -19.59 13.59 8.00
C THR A 60 -19.32 13.80 6.52
N TYR A 61 -18.14 14.33 6.15
CA TYR A 61 -17.74 14.54 4.75
C TYR A 61 -17.11 13.29 4.12
N CYS A 62 -16.84 12.25 4.92
CA CYS A 62 -16.06 11.07 4.53
C CYS A 62 -16.83 9.77 4.76
N THR A 63 -18.16 9.80 4.69
CA THR A 63 -19.03 8.62 4.86
C THR A 63 -19.21 7.79 3.57
N ALA A 64 -18.98 8.41 2.42
CA ALA A 64 -19.12 7.84 1.09
C ALA A 64 -18.14 8.54 0.13
N ASP A 65 -17.92 7.97 -1.04
CA ASP A 65 -17.13 8.59 -2.10
C ASP A 65 -17.80 9.85 -2.69
N LYS A 66 -17.17 10.45 -3.69
CA LYS A 66 -17.65 11.69 -4.33
C LYS A 66 -18.99 11.52 -5.04
N ASP A 67 -19.31 10.31 -5.49
CA ASP A 67 -20.53 9.98 -6.22
C ASP A 67 -21.64 9.45 -5.28
N GLY A 68 -21.37 9.37 -3.97
CA GLY A 68 -22.32 8.94 -2.95
C GLY A 68 -22.32 7.44 -2.69
N SER A 69 -21.38 6.69 -3.27
CA SER A 69 -21.26 5.25 -3.03
C SER A 69 -20.56 5.00 -1.70
N ALA A 70 -21.04 4.01 -0.94
CA ALA A 70 -20.38 3.59 0.27
C ALA A 70 -18.96 3.09 -0.02
N TRP A 71 -18.05 3.29 0.93
CA TRP A 71 -16.69 2.77 0.82
C TRP A 71 -16.70 1.25 0.65
N GLU A 72 -15.80 0.76 -0.20
CA GLU A 72 -15.57 -0.68 -0.38
C GLU A 72 -15.26 -1.34 0.98
N LYS A 73 -15.75 -2.56 1.20
CA LYS A 73 -15.42 -3.28 2.44
C LYS A 73 -13.93 -3.67 2.45
N GLY A 74 -13.29 -3.55 3.60
CA GLY A 74 -11.90 -3.96 3.82
C GLY A 74 -10.89 -2.83 3.62
N ALA A 75 -9.61 -3.20 3.53
CA ALA A 75 -8.50 -2.27 3.67
C ALA A 75 -8.50 -1.12 2.64
N SER A 76 -9.03 -1.35 1.43
CA SER A 76 -9.12 -0.29 0.40
C SER A 76 -10.10 0.82 0.79
N GLY A 77 -11.28 0.47 1.31
CA GLY A 77 -12.25 1.47 1.77
C GLY A 77 -11.76 2.20 3.01
N ASP A 78 -11.17 1.48 3.96
CA ASP A 78 -10.55 2.08 5.15
C ASP A 78 -9.43 3.06 4.77
N ALA A 79 -8.64 2.73 3.74
CA ALA A 79 -7.59 3.60 3.24
C ALA A 79 -8.16 4.89 2.62
N ASN A 80 -9.20 4.78 1.79
CA ASN A 80 -9.86 5.94 1.19
C ASN A 80 -10.54 6.82 2.23
N ARG A 81 -11.25 6.23 3.21
CA ARG A 81 -11.86 6.98 4.31
C ARG A 81 -10.80 7.72 5.13
N THR A 82 -9.69 7.05 5.46
CA THR A 82 -8.57 7.67 6.20
C THR A 82 -7.98 8.85 5.42
N ALA A 83 -7.69 8.67 4.12
CA ALA A 83 -7.18 9.74 3.28
C ALA A 83 -8.17 10.93 3.18
N CYS A 84 -9.47 10.65 3.07
CA CYS A 84 -10.51 11.67 3.09
C CYS A 84 -10.48 12.48 4.39
N MET A 85 -10.47 11.82 5.56
CA MET A 85 -10.51 12.50 6.85
C MET A 85 -9.27 13.37 7.07
N MET A 86 -8.09 12.90 6.68
CA MET A 86 -6.84 13.67 6.75
C MET A 86 -6.91 14.95 5.90
N VAL A 87 -7.33 14.84 4.64
CA VAL A 87 -7.43 16.00 3.73
C VAL A 87 -8.55 16.93 4.17
N ALA A 88 -9.70 16.42 4.58
CA ALA A 88 -10.82 17.21 5.08
C ALA A 88 -10.47 17.98 6.36
N ALA A 89 -9.68 17.39 7.26
CA ALA A 89 -9.15 18.09 8.43
C ALA A 89 -8.22 19.25 8.03
N GLY A 90 -7.38 19.04 7.01
CA GLY A 90 -6.58 20.11 6.41
C GLY A 90 -7.42 21.22 5.78
N LEU A 91 -8.49 20.88 5.05
CA LEU A 91 -9.44 21.85 4.48
C LEU A 91 -10.17 22.65 5.56
N LYS A 92 -10.55 22.00 6.66
CA LYS A 92 -11.12 22.65 7.83
C LYS A 92 -10.13 23.61 8.47
N ASN A 93 -8.86 23.22 8.63
CA ASN A 93 -7.80 24.09 9.12
C ASN A 93 -7.72 25.36 8.27
N ILE A 94 -7.61 25.21 6.95
CA ILE A 94 -7.58 26.32 5.97
C ILE A 94 -8.80 27.24 6.15
N SER A 95 -9.99 26.67 6.17
CA SER A 95 -11.25 27.43 6.29
C SER A 95 -11.39 28.15 7.63
N SER A 96 -10.71 27.66 8.67
CA SER A 96 -10.71 28.25 10.01
C SER A 96 -9.68 29.37 10.18
N ILE A 97 -8.81 29.62 9.18
CA ILE A 97 -7.86 30.73 9.22
C ILE A 97 -8.65 32.04 9.10
N GLN A 98 -8.78 32.74 10.23
CA GLN A 98 -9.45 34.03 10.34
C GLN A 98 -8.55 35.00 11.09
N LEU A 99 -8.12 36.08 10.44
CA LEU A 99 -7.21 37.06 11.03
C LEU A 99 -7.98 38.32 11.44
N ASN A 100 -7.69 38.80 12.65
CA ASN A 100 -8.17 40.09 13.12
C ASN A 100 -7.12 41.18 12.87
N TYR A 101 -7.58 42.43 12.79
CA TYR A 101 -6.70 43.60 12.78
C TYR A 101 -5.97 43.74 14.11
N VAL A 102 -4.65 43.83 14.03
CA VAL A 102 -3.77 44.11 15.17
C VAL A 102 -2.79 45.18 14.73
N THR A 103 -2.87 46.35 15.37
CA THR A 103 -2.19 47.61 15.02
C THR A 103 -0.67 47.56 14.88
N LYS A 104 0.00 46.50 15.36
CA LYS A 104 1.47 46.37 15.35
C LYS A 104 2.00 45.06 14.75
N SER A 105 1.16 44.14 14.30
CA SER A 105 1.59 42.80 13.83
C SER A 105 0.92 42.29 12.57
N ASN A 106 -0.24 42.84 12.19
CA ASN A 106 -0.98 42.46 10.97
C ASN A 106 -1.25 43.72 10.14
N GLU A 107 -0.24 44.24 9.44
CA GLU A 107 -0.44 45.22 8.39
C GLU A 107 -1.34 44.59 7.31
N ASN A 108 -2.62 44.97 7.24
CA ASN A 108 -3.63 44.40 6.32
C ASN A 108 -4.00 42.90 6.57
N PRO A 109 -4.83 42.62 7.60
CA PRO A 109 -5.25 41.27 7.98
C PRO A 109 -5.99 40.49 6.90
N PHE A 110 -6.77 41.19 6.07
CA PHE A 110 -7.52 40.58 4.96
C PHE A 110 -6.58 40.03 3.89
N ALA A 111 -5.59 40.82 3.46
CA ALA A 111 -4.58 40.36 2.51
C ALA A 111 -3.71 39.24 3.10
N HIS A 112 -3.41 39.33 4.40
CA HIS A 112 -2.75 38.22 5.09
C HIS A 112 -3.60 36.96 5.09
N GLN A 113 -4.89 37.04 5.42
CA GLN A 113 -5.78 35.88 5.46
C GLN A 113 -5.91 35.20 4.10
N GLU A 114 -6.15 35.96 3.04
CA GLU A 114 -6.19 35.45 1.66
C GLU A 114 -4.90 34.70 1.30
N PHE A 115 -3.76 35.32 1.60
CA PHE A 115 -2.45 34.69 1.44
C PHE A 115 -2.34 33.39 2.24
N ARG A 116 -2.74 33.42 3.52
CA ARG A 116 -2.60 32.28 4.42
C ARG A 116 -3.39 31.08 3.91
N GLN A 117 -4.63 31.31 3.52
CA GLN A 117 -5.51 30.25 3.03
C GLN A 117 -5.03 29.66 1.71
N LEU A 118 -4.58 30.49 0.75
CA LEU A 118 -4.05 30.01 -0.51
C LEU A 118 -2.75 29.21 -0.31
N ALA A 119 -1.79 29.74 0.47
CA ALA A 119 -0.53 29.06 0.72
C ALA A 119 -0.76 27.70 1.42
N SER A 120 -1.64 27.65 2.43
CA SER A 120 -2.02 26.38 3.07
C SER A 120 -2.71 25.42 2.08
N CYS A 121 -3.54 25.91 1.15
CA CYS A 121 -4.14 25.07 0.13
C CYS A 121 -3.10 24.45 -0.82
N LEU A 122 -2.12 25.22 -1.29
CA LEU A 122 -1.04 24.71 -2.14
C LEU A 122 -0.23 23.61 -1.40
N LEU A 123 0.07 23.83 -0.13
CA LEU A 123 0.75 22.85 0.72
C LEU A 123 -0.10 21.59 0.95
N LEU A 124 -1.40 21.74 1.21
CA LEU A 124 -2.31 20.60 1.36
C LEU A 124 -2.38 19.76 0.08
N LYS A 125 -2.44 20.41 -1.09
CA LYS A 125 -2.39 19.72 -2.39
C LYS A 125 -1.09 18.94 -2.58
N ALA A 126 0.04 19.55 -2.24
CA ALA A 126 1.34 18.89 -2.33
C ALA A 126 1.46 17.73 -1.34
N ALA A 127 0.94 17.88 -0.11
CA ALA A 127 0.88 16.82 0.90
C ALA A 127 -0.02 15.65 0.45
N ALA A 128 -1.21 15.94 -0.10
CA ALA A 128 -2.11 14.92 -0.67
C ALA A 128 -1.47 14.20 -1.87
N GLN A 129 -0.75 14.90 -2.74
CA GLN A 129 0.03 14.25 -3.80
C GLN A 129 1.10 13.32 -3.22
N LYS A 130 1.76 13.73 -2.12
CA LYS A 130 2.74 12.89 -1.44
C LYS A 130 2.08 11.67 -0.79
N MET A 131 0.86 11.79 -0.25
CA MET A 131 0.07 10.65 0.24
C MET A 131 -0.15 9.63 -0.88
N ILE A 132 -0.54 10.06 -2.09
CA ILE A 132 -0.73 9.16 -3.24
C ILE A 132 0.57 8.41 -3.55
N ASN A 133 1.68 9.13 -3.59
CA ASN A 133 2.99 8.54 -3.92
C ASN A 133 3.50 7.58 -2.82
N GLN A 134 3.07 7.79 -1.57
CA GLN A 134 3.45 6.99 -0.41
C GLN A 134 2.43 5.91 -0.05
N SER A 135 1.40 5.74 -0.86
CA SER A 135 0.45 4.63 -0.78
C SER A 135 0.66 3.69 -1.97
N PRO A 136 1.74 2.90 -1.98
CA PRO A 136 2.13 2.14 -3.16
C PRO A 136 1.14 1.02 -3.51
N ILE A 137 0.41 0.46 -2.54
CA ILE A 137 -0.52 -0.65 -2.77
C ILE A 137 -1.97 -0.16 -2.83
N CYS A 138 -2.41 0.63 -1.85
CA CYS A 138 -3.78 1.15 -1.83
C CYS A 138 -3.93 2.35 -2.77
N ASP A 139 -4.98 2.36 -3.60
CA ASP A 139 -5.42 3.58 -4.26
C ASP A 139 -6.29 4.42 -3.30
N ILE A 140 -5.82 5.61 -2.97
CA ILE A 140 -6.49 6.53 -2.03
C ILE A 140 -7.07 7.77 -2.73
N ARG A 141 -7.05 7.79 -4.07
CA ARG A 141 -7.48 8.97 -4.85
C ARG A 141 -8.94 9.30 -4.61
N LYS A 142 -9.84 8.30 -4.56
CA LYS A 142 -11.27 8.51 -4.28
C LYS A 142 -11.48 9.24 -2.95
N GLY A 143 -10.72 8.87 -1.91
CA GLY A 143 -10.75 9.54 -0.61
C GLY A 143 -10.31 11.00 -0.67
N ILE A 144 -9.19 11.27 -1.34
CA ILE A 144 -8.67 12.62 -1.53
C ILE A 144 -9.65 13.49 -2.33
N GLU A 145 -10.17 12.97 -3.44
CA GLU A 145 -11.17 13.64 -4.28
C GLU A 145 -12.44 13.96 -3.50
N LYS A 146 -12.93 13.01 -2.68
CA LYS A 146 -14.10 13.26 -1.81
C LYS A 146 -13.88 14.44 -0.87
N ALA A 147 -12.71 14.50 -0.22
CA ALA A 147 -12.40 15.59 0.70
C ALA A 147 -12.39 16.95 -0.02
N PHE A 148 -11.70 17.04 -1.17
CA PHE A 148 -11.66 18.29 -1.95
C PHE A 148 -13.03 18.68 -2.53
N ASN A 149 -13.87 17.73 -2.92
CA ASN A 149 -15.25 18.01 -3.33
C ASN A 149 -16.09 18.61 -2.18
N SER A 150 -15.73 18.31 -0.93
CA SER A 150 -16.40 18.85 0.26
C SER A 150 -15.85 20.23 0.68
N ALA A 151 -14.85 20.79 -0.04
CA ALA A 151 -14.17 22.02 0.35
C ALA A 151 -15.11 23.23 0.44
N SER A 152 -16.12 23.32 -0.43
CA SER A 152 -17.11 24.40 -0.42
C SER A 152 -17.99 24.35 0.84
N ASP A 153 -18.45 23.16 1.22
CA ASP A 153 -19.30 22.96 2.40
C ASP A 153 -18.51 23.22 3.69
N ILE A 154 -17.29 22.69 3.75
CA ILE A 154 -16.34 22.96 4.85
C ILE A 154 -16.10 24.47 4.97
N LYS A 155 -15.83 25.16 3.85
CA LYS A 155 -15.62 26.62 3.83
C LYS A 155 -16.84 27.36 4.35
N THR A 156 -18.05 26.97 3.93
CA THR A 156 -19.32 27.60 4.34
C THR A 156 -19.53 27.50 5.86
N ILE A 157 -19.17 26.36 6.45
CA ILE A 157 -19.35 26.13 7.87
C ILE A 157 -18.26 26.81 8.70
N TYR A 158 -16.99 26.77 8.28
CA TYR A 158 -15.85 27.13 9.14
C TYR A 158 -15.25 28.51 8.83
N CYS A 159 -15.47 29.09 7.65
CA CYS A 159 -15.01 30.45 7.33
C CYS A 159 -16.10 31.48 7.66
N LYS A 160 -15.91 32.24 8.75
CA LYS A 160 -16.88 33.24 9.25
C LYS A 160 -16.53 34.68 8.90
N LYS A 161 -15.31 34.92 8.40
CA LYS A 161 -14.81 36.25 8.03
C LYS A 161 -14.17 36.18 6.67
N GLU A 162 -14.60 37.04 5.76
CA GLU A 162 -13.96 37.17 4.45
C GLU A 162 -12.53 37.72 4.58
N PRO A 163 -11.63 37.45 3.60
CA PRO A 163 -11.83 36.61 2.42
C PRO A 163 -11.83 35.12 2.76
N CYS A 164 -12.69 34.36 2.09
CA CYS A 164 -12.77 32.90 2.22
C CYS A 164 -12.40 32.23 0.91
N PHE A 165 -11.32 31.47 0.92
CA PHE A 165 -10.81 30.73 -0.24
C PHE A 165 -11.35 29.30 -0.28
N VAL A 166 -11.86 28.86 -1.43
CA VAL A 166 -12.23 27.45 -1.64
C VAL A 166 -11.03 26.72 -2.26
N CYS A 167 -10.53 25.72 -1.54
CA CYS A 167 -9.38 24.94 -1.97
C CYS A 167 -9.83 23.73 -2.82
N ASN A 168 -9.86 23.89 -4.14
CA ASN A 168 -10.28 22.84 -5.08
C ASN A 168 -9.09 22.03 -5.61
N TRP A 169 -9.24 20.73 -5.80
CA TRP A 169 -8.18 19.87 -6.36
C TRP A 169 -7.85 20.19 -7.83
N ASP A 170 -8.86 20.44 -8.66
CA ASP A 170 -8.73 20.55 -10.14
C ASP A 170 -7.75 21.64 -10.61
N ASP A 171 -7.59 22.70 -9.84
CA ASP A 171 -6.65 23.77 -10.17
C ASP A 171 -5.19 23.43 -9.79
N LYS A 172 -4.93 22.26 -9.20
CA LYS A 172 -3.59 21.86 -8.75
C LYS A 172 -2.56 21.98 -9.87
N GLU A 173 -2.82 21.41 -11.04
CA GLU A 173 -1.87 21.47 -12.16
C GLU A 173 -1.66 22.90 -12.66
N LYS A 174 -2.73 23.70 -12.69
CA LYS A 174 -2.65 25.12 -13.06
C LYS A 174 -1.70 25.86 -12.12
N TYR A 175 -1.85 25.66 -10.80
CA TYR A 175 -0.97 26.28 -9.81
C TYR A 175 0.46 25.72 -9.88
N ASP A 176 0.63 24.40 -9.95
CA ASP A 176 1.93 23.71 -9.96
C ASP A 176 2.84 24.23 -11.08
N ASN A 177 2.28 24.48 -12.27
CA ASN A 177 3.00 24.91 -13.47
C ASN A 177 3.27 26.42 -13.53
N CYS A 178 2.80 27.21 -12.56
CA CYS A 178 3.01 28.65 -12.57
C CYS A 178 4.48 29.02 -12.35
N LYS A 179 5.03 29.84 -13.25
CA LYS A 179 6.40 30.41 -13.22
C LYS A 179 6.36 31.92 -12.97
N ARG A 180 5.65 32.34 -11.92
CA ARG A 180 5.35 33.76 -11.64
C ARG A 180 6.17 34.33 -10.48
N ASP A 181 7.47 34.05 -10.47
CA ASP A 181 8.42 34.72 -9.60
C ASP A 181 9.72 35.11 -10.34
N SER A 182 10.62 35.78 -9.64
CA SER A 182 11.88 36.28 -10.19
C SER A 182 12.82 35.17 -10.69
N SER A 183 12.62 33.93 -10.27
CA SER A 183 13.42 32.76 -10.66
C SER A 183 12.81 31.96 -11.82
N SER A 184 11.61 32.30 -12.29
CA SER A 184 10.87 31.53 -13.32
C SER A 184 10.74 30.02 -12.98
N THR A 185 10.82 29.70 -11.69
CA THR A 185 10.73 28.32 -11.18
C THR A 185 9.27 27.95 -11.01
N GLU A 186 8.93 26.70 -11.31
CA GLU A 186 7.57 26.18 -11.15
C GLU A 186 7.18 26.16 -9.66
N MET A 187 5.96 26.56 -9.35
CA MET A 187 5.42 26.50 -7.99
C MET A 187 5.61 25.12 -7.35
N LYS A 188 5.41 24.04 -8.12
CA LYS A 188 5.62 22.67 -7.63
C LYS A 188 7.01 22.46 -7.04
N ALA A 189 8.06 22.98 -7.67
CA ALA A 189 9.44 22.85 -7.18
C ALA A 189 9.65 23.61 -5.84
N HIS A 190 9.00 24.76 -5.68
CA HIS A 190 9.00 25.48 -4.39
C HIS A 190 8.29 24.69 -3.29
N LEU A 191 7.14 24.08 -3.58
CA LEU A 191 6.40 23.25 -2.65
C LEU A 191 7.20 21.99 -2.27
N GLU A 192 7.85 21.34 -3.24
CA GLU A 192 8.71 20.18 -3.01
C GLU A 192 9.92 20.53 -2.13
N THR A 193 10.60 21.65 -2.41
CA THR A 193 11.71 22.15 -1.59
C THR A 193 11.26 22.36 -0.14
N TRP A 194 10.07 22.91 0.06
CA TRP A 194 9.52 23.09 1.40
C TRP A 194 9.18 21.76 2.08
N LEU A 195 8.54 20.82 1.37
CA LEU A 195 8.21 19.50 1.90
C LEU A 195 9.47 18.72 2.31
N GLN A 196 10.58 18.90 1.59
CA GLN A 196 11.87 18.30 1.95
C GLN A 196 12.41 18.87 3.27
N LYS A 197 12.35 20.19 3.47
CA LYS A 197 12.75 20.84 4.73
C LYS A 197 11.89 20.38 5.91
N LYS A 198 10.62 20.05 5.66
CA LYS A 198 9.64 19.55 6.64
C LYS A 198 9.45 18.04 6.59
N SER A 199 10.46 17.30 6.10
CA SER A 199 10.37 15.87 5.85
C SER A 199 10.00 15.06 7.09
N THR A 200 10.46 15.45 8.29
CA THR A 200 10.12 14.74 9.54
C THR A 200 8.67 14.97 9.93
N GLU A 201 8.20 16.22 9.98
CA GLU A 201 6.79 16.52 10.28
C GLU A 201 5.85 15.93 9.23
N LEU A 202 6.24 15.99 7.95
CA LEU A 202 5.50 15.38 6.85
C LEU A 202 5.44 13.87 7.00
N LYS A 203 6.57 13.19 7.23
CA LYS A 203 6.61 11.73 7.46
C LYS A 203 5.71 11.32 8.62
N ASN A 204 5.74 12.06 9.72
CA ASN A 204 4.87 11.80 10.87
C ASN A 204 3.39 11.98 10.51
N THR A 205 3.07 13.00 9.72
CA THR A 205 1.69 13.26 9.27
C THR A 205 1.20 12.19 8.31
N LEU A 206 2.04 11.78 7.36
CA LEU A 206 1.69 10.79 6.34
C LEU A 206 1.81 9.35 6.84
N SER A 207 2.31 9.14 8.07
CA SER A 207 2.48 7.83 8.67
C SER A 207 1.17 7.04 8.72
N GLU A 208 0.04 7.72 8.92
CA GLU A 208 -1.27 7.09 8.91
C GLU A 208 -1.63 6.49 7.56
N VAL A 209 -1.17 7.06 6.45
CA VAL A 209 -1.37 6.51 5.10
C VAL A 209 -0.36 5.42 4.78
N THR A 210 0.91 5.65 5.12
CA THR A 210 1.96 4.65 4.85
C THR A 210 1.75 3.38 5.65
N ASN A 211 1.17 3.49 6.84
CA ASN A 211 0.98 2.37 7.77
C ASN A 211 -0.44 1.81 7.75
N ILE A 212 -1.29 2.20 6.79
CA ILE A 212 -2.59 1.54 6.60
C ILE A 212 -2.33 0.05 6.38
N ASP A 213 -3.20 -0.77 6.94
CA ASP A 213 -3.19 -2.22 6.81
C ASP A 213 -3.03 -2.71 5.37
N GLY A 214 -3.59 -2.01 4.39
CA GLY A 214 -3.42 -2.39 2.98
C GLY A 214 -2.05 -2.07 2.37
N ASN A 215 -1.18 -1.31 3.06
CA ASN A 215 0.21 -1.08 2.67
C ASN A 215 1.19 -1.96 3.48
N ASN A 216 0.93 -2.19 4.77
CA ASN A 216 1.88 -2.87 5.69
C ASN A 216 1.29 -4.05 6.50
N GLY A 217 0.00 -4.32 6.39
CA GLY A 217 -0.70 -5.35 7.15
C GLY A 217 -0.62 -6.74 6.54
N THR A 218 -1.67 -7.52 6.76
CA THR A 218 -1.79 -8.89 6.26
C THR A 218 -1.73 -8.94 4.73
N LEU A 219 -1.30 -10.07 4.15
CA LEU A 219 -1.37 -10.27 2.70
C LEU A 219 -2.79 -10.03 2.17
N CYS A 220 -3.84 -10.47 2.88
CA CYS A 220 -5.21 -10.23 2.45
C CYS A 220 -5.54 -8.73 2.33
N GLN A 221 -5.17 -7.92 3.32
CA GLN A 221 -5.41 -6.48 3.29
C GLN A 221 -4.65 -5.80 2.14
N ARG A 222 -3.41 -6.24 1.88
CA ARG A 222 -2.64 -5.78 0.71
C ARG A 222 -3.32 -6.16 -0.61
N LEU A 223 -3.86 -7.37 -0.70
CA LEU A 223 -4.58 -7.84 -1.89
C LEU A 223 -5.89 -7.09 -2.14
N GLN A 224 -6.63 -6.73 -1.08
CA GLN A 224 -7.81 -5.86 -1.19
C GLN A 224 -7.45 -4.50 -1.79
N CYS A 225 -6.37 -3.89 -1.32
CA CYS A 225 -5.87 -2.63 -1.86
C CYS A 225 -5.35 -2.77 -3.30
N LEU A 226 -4.59 -3.82 -3.61
CA LEU A 226 -4.10 -4.09 -4.96
C LEU A 226 -5.26 -4.25 -5.95
N ALA A 227 -6.29 -5.02 -5.60
CA ALA A 227 -7.45 -5.25 -6.47
C ALA A 227 -8.17 -3.94 -6.80
N SER A 228 -8.43 -3.11 -5.79
CA SER A 228 -9.06 -1.80 -5.96
C SER A 228 -8.19 -0.85 -6.79
N LYS A 229 -6.86 -0.87 -6.59
CA LYS A 229 -5.92 -0.09 -7.40
C LYS A 229 -5.90 -0.52 -8.86
N VAL A 230 -5.90 -1.81 -9.14
CA VAL A 230 -5.99 -2.35 -10.51
C VAL A 230 -7.30 -1.89 -11.16
N GLU A 231 -8.41 -1.97 -10.44
CA GLU A 231 -9.72 -1.52 -10.94
C GLU A 231 -9.73 -0.02 -11.26
N ALA A 232 -9.13 0.81 -10.40
CA ALA A 232 -9.03 2.24 -10.63
C ALA A 232 -8.23 2.60 -11.89
N LEU A 233 -7.30 1.74 -12.32
CA LEU A 233 -6.51 1.94 -13.55
C LEU A 233 -7.32 1.69 -14.82
N LYS A 234 -8.40 0.89 -14.77
CA LYS A 234 -9.28 0.66 -15.93
C LYS A 234 -9.97 1.92 -16.40
N ASN A 235 -10.29 2.82 -15.48
CA ASN A 235 -10.95 4.09 -15.79
C ASN A 235 -9.98 5.16 -16.32
N GLN A 236 -8.70 4.84 -16.49
CA GLN A 236 -7.68 5.74 -17.04
C GLN A 236 -7.41 5.41 -18.52
N ALA A 237 -7.40 6.44 -19.37
CA ALA A 237 -7.34 6.33 -20.85
C ALA A 237 -6.15 5.54 -21.44
N SER A 238 -5.14 5.21 -20.62
CA SER A 238 -3.91 4.50 -21.03
C SER A 238 -3.75 3.10 -20.40
N GLY A 239 -4.70 2.63 -19.57
CA GLY A 239 -4.51 1.44 -18.71
C GLY A 239 -5.61 0.37 -18.80
N THR A 240 -6.55 0.49 -19.72
CA THR A 240 -7.75 -0.37 -19.82
C THR A 240 -7.42 -1.85 -20.04
N GLN A 241 -6.63 -2.20 -21.06
CA GLN A 241 -6.39 -3.61 -21.40
C GLN A 241 -5.51 -4.37 -20.38
N ASP A 242 -4.49 -3.72 -19.83
CA ASP A 242 -3.59 -4.37 -18.85
C ASP A 242 -4.29 -4.63 -17.53
N ALA A 243 -5.13 -3.69 -17.08
CA ALA A 243 -5.90 -3.84 -15.84
C ALA A 243 -7.03 -4.87 -15.98
N ASP A 244 -7.67 -4.97 -17.15
CA ASP A 244 -8.70 -5.99 -17.42
C ASP A 244 -8.13 -7.42 -17.43
N THR A 245 -6.92 -7.59 -17.95
CA THR A 245 -6.28 -8.90 -18.07
C THR A 245 -5.39 -9.26 -16.88
N PHE A 246 -5.15 -8.34 -15.95
CA PHE A 246 -4.20 -8.47 -14.83
C PHE A 246 -4.27 -9.83 -14.11
N TRP A 247 -5.49 -10.26 -13.72
CA TRP A 247 -5.75 -11.49 -12.98
C TRP A 247 -5.90 -12.74 -13.86
N THR A 248 -5.42 -12.72 -15.10
CA THR A 248 -5.50 -13.87 -16.03
C THR A 248 -4.12 -14.51 -16.26
N ASP A 249 -4.12 -15.70 -16.84
CA ASP A 249 -2.93 -16.44 -17.29
C ASP A 249 -2.10 -15.65 -18.32
N LYS A 250 -2.75 -14.79 -19.11
CA LYS A 250 -2.10 -13.91 -20.09
C LYS A 250 -1.69 -12.55 -19.51
N GLY A 251 -2.17 -12.23 -18.31
CA GLY A 251 -1.89 -10.98 -17.60
C GLY A 251 -0.57 -11.00 -16.84
N GLU A 252 -0.32 -9.93 -16.08
CA GLU A 252 0.90 -9.80 -15.27
C GLU A 252 1.00 -10.87 -14.16
N VAL A 253 -0.12 -11.31 -13.58
CA VAL A 253 -0.12 -12.39 -12.59
C VAL A 253 0.31 -13.72 -13.22
N GLY A 254 -0.20 -14.04 -14.42
CA GLY A 254 0.20 -15.23 -15.16
C GLY A 254 1.66 -15.20 -15.60
N LYS A 255 2.13 -14.08 -16.18
CA LYS A 255 3.54 -13.89 -16.55
C LYS A 255 4.48 -14.05 -15.36
N LEU A 256 4.12 -13.46 -14.21
CA LEU A 256 4.90 -13.61 -12.98
C LEU A 256 4.91 -15.08 -12.54
N TRP A 257 3.77 -15.76 -12.57
CA TRP A 257 3.69 -17.17 -12.22
C TRP A 257 4.63 -18.03 -13.08
N THR A 258 4.61 -17.89 -14.41
CA THR A 258 5.49 -18.64 -15.31
C THR A 258 6.98 -18.44 -14.97
N GLN A 259 7.40 -17.22 -14.67
CA GLN A 259 8.79 -16.97 -14.28
C GLN A 259 9.18 -17.61 -12.94
N LEU A 260 8.22 -17.68 -11.99
CA LEU A 260 8.44 -18.32 -10.70
C LEU A 260 8.44 -19.85 -10.86
N SER A 261 7.46 -20.41 -11.54
CA SER A 261 7.32 -21.86 -11.72
C SER A 261 8.49 -22.47 -12.48
N GLU A 262 9.00 -21.81 -13.52
CA GLU A 262 10.21 -22.21 -14.25
C GLU A 262 11.43 -22.34 -13.33
N ALA A 263 11.63 -21.38 -12.43
CA ALA A 263 12.73 -21.41 -11.46
C ALA A 263 12.53 -22.52 -10.41
N ILE A 264 11.28 -22.74 -9.99
CA ILE A 264 10.93 -23.82 -9.07
C ILE A 264 11.27 -25.17 -9.72
N ILE A 265 10.77 -25.48 -10.92
CA ILE A 265 10.99 -26.79 -11.56
C ILE A 265 12.45 -27.04 -11.94
N SER A 266 13.21 -25.99 -12.27
CA SER A 266 14.63 -26.08 -12.65
C SER A 266 15.56 -26.30 -11.46
N THR A 267 15.03 -26.27 -10.23
CA THR A 267 15.84 -26.39 -9.01
C THR A 267 16.22 -27.84 -8.72
N ASN A 268 17.48 -28.05 -8.32
CA ASN A 268 17.91 -29.31 -7.73
C ASN A 268 17.39 -29.45 -6.28
N ALA A 269 16.13 -29.86 -6.15
CA ALA A 269 15.43 -29.90 -4.86
C ALA A 269 15.99 -30.93 -3.87
N LYS A 270 16.83 -31.88 -4.31
CA LYS A 270 17.52 -32.85 -3.46
C LYS A 270 18.83 -32.30 -2.85
N SER A 271 19.26 -31.09 -3.23
CA SER A 271 20.54 -30.52 -2.78
C SER A 271 20.62 -30.35 -1.26
N ASP A 272 21.73 -30.85 -0.69
CA ASP A 272 22.12 -30.70 0.71
C ASP A 272 22.90 -29.40 1.01
N GLU A 273 23.16 -28.59 -0.01
CA GLU A 273 23.89 -27.31 0.11
C GLU A 273 22.98 -26.14 0.52
N THR A 274 21.73 -26.43 0.85
CA THR A 274 20.67 -25.44 1.06
C THR A 274 20.32 -25.27 2.52
N ILE A 275 19.65 -24.16 2.81
CA ILE A 275 19.01 -23.84 4.10
C ILE A 275 17.96 -24.88 4.55
N CYS A 276 17.59 -25.84 3.69
CA CYS A 276 16.52 -26.81 3.86
C CYS A 276 17.01 -28.19 4.35
N LYS A 277 18.31 -28.34 4.65
CA LYS A 277 18.86 -29.60 5.19
C LYS A 277 18.30 -29.98 6.55
N THR A 278 17.88 -28.99 7.33
CA THR A 278 17.32 -29.20 8.66
C THR A 278 16.01 -28.45 8.87
N MET A 279 15.17 -29.03 9.72
CA MET A 279 13.86 -28.50 10.09
C MET A 279 13.86 -28.11 11.56
N ASP A 280 13.06 -27.09 11.89
CA ASP A 280 12.81 -26.68 13.26
C ASP A 280 12.04 -27.83 13.96
N ASP A 281 12.50 -28.27 15.14
CA ASP A 281 12.00 -29.50 15.80
C ASP A 281 10.70 -29.32 16.61
N GLY A 282 10.14 -28.11 16.63
CA GLY A 282 8.86 -27.81 17.27
C GLY A 282 8.91 -27.71 18.80
N THR A 283 10.08 -27.76 19.44
CA THR A 283 10.22 -27.49 20.88
C THR A 283 10.16 -25.98 21.15
N GLY A 284 8.97 -25.50 21.49
CA GLY A 284 8.64 -24.07 21.54
C GLY A 284 9.49 -23.18 22.45
N ALA A 285 9.39 -21.88 22.18
CA ALA A 285 9.77 -20.70 22.96
C ALA A 285 11.27 -20.39 23.20
N THR A 286 12.18 -21.36 23.20
CA THR A 286 13.64 -21.09 23.33
C THR A 286 14.55 -22.08 22.57
N GLY A 287 13.98 -23.02 21.81
CA GLY A 287 14.70 -24.15 21.24
C GLY A 287 15.55 -23.81 20.02
N THR A 288 16.87 -23.91 20.16
CA THR A 288 17.87 -24.00 19.08
C THR A 288 17.90 -25.40 18.43
N GLY A 289 16.93 -26.26 18.73
CA GLY A 289 16.87 -27.64 18.27
C GLY A 289 16.54 -27.74 16.79
N SER A 290 17.39 -28.44 16.06
CA SER A 290 17.26 -28.66 14.62
C SER A 290 17.36 -30.15 14.34
N ARG A 291 16.41 -30.70 13.59
CA ARG A 291 16.46 -32.10 13.16
C ARG A 291 16.77 -32.21 11.67
N PRO A 292 17.33 -33.34 11.22
CA PRO A 292 17.40 -33.63 9.79
C PRO A 292 16.03 -33.52 9.14
N ALA A 293 15.97 -32.86 7.98
CA ALA A 293 14.79 -32.87 7.14
C ALA A 293 14.57 -34.26 6.55
N THR A 294 13.31 -34.70 6.46
CA THR A 294 12.97 -35.82 5.57
C THR A 294 13.12 -35.36 4.12
N ASP A 295 13.31 -36.29 3.18
CA ASP A 295 13.45 -35.92 1.76
C ASP A 295 12.24 -35.13 1.23
N PRO A 296 10.97 -35.49 1.54
CA PRO A 296 9.80 -34.71 1.11
C PRO A 296 9.79 -33.28 1.67
N GLU A 297 10.17 -33.08 2.94
CA GLU A 297 10.25 -31.76 3.54
C GLU A 297 11.37 -30.91 2.93
N LYS A 298 12.53 -31.53 2.67
CA LYS A 298 13.68 -30.90 2.04
C LYS A 298 13.32 -30.44 0.62
N MET A 299 12.69 -31.30 -0.16
CA MET A 299 12.25 -30.97 -1.51
C MET A 299 11.20 -29.85 -1.50
N ALA A 300 10.16 -29.97 -0.67
CA ALA A 300 9.14 -28.94 -0.54
C ALA A 300 9.74 -27.56 -0.18
N CYS A 301 10.72 -27.57 0.73
CA CYS A 301 11.44 -26.37 1.14
C CYS A 301 12.27 -25.79 -0.01
N ASN A 302 13.07 -26.62 -0.69
CA ASN A 302 13.95 -26.17 -1.77
C ASN A 302 13.19 -25.63 -2.98
N TYR A 303 12.09 -26.30 -3.37
CA TYR A 303 11.23 -25.83 -4.46
C TYR A 303 10.67 -24.44 -4.17
N LEU A 304 10.03 -24.24 -3.03
CA LEU A 304 9.50 -22.92 -2.67
C LEU A 304 10.59 -21.87 -2.48
N HIS A 305 11.73 -22.25 -1.88
CA HIS A 305 12.84 -21.34 -1.70
C HIS A 305 13.35 -20.78 -3.04
N ALA A 306 13.44 -21.63 -4.07
CA ALA A 306 13.80 -21.18 -5.41
C ALA A 306 12.80 -20.19 -6.01
N GLY A 307 11.50 -20.42 -5.79
CA GLY A 307 10.45 -19.46 -6.17
C GLY A 307 10.63 -18.10 -5.46
N PHE A 308 10.95 -18.10 -4.17
CA PHE A 308 11.23 -16.87 -3.42
C PHE A 308 12.50 -16.16 -3.92
N GLU A 309 13.58 -16.89 -4.17
CA GLU A 309 14.83 -16.31 -4.67
C GLU A 309 14.63 -15.72 -6.06
N LYS A 310 13.88 -16.41 -6.93
CA LYS A 310 13.48 -15.85 -8.22
C LYS A 310 12.68 -14.56 -8.04
N LEU A 311 11.65 -14.56 -7.20
CA LEU A 311 10.83 -13.36 -6.94
C LEU A 311 11.67 -12.14 -6.53
N LYS A 312 12.69 -12.34 -5.69
CA LYS A 312 13.62 -11.27 -5.28
C LYS A 312 14.46 -10.76 -6.44
N GLN A 313 14.98 -11.67 -7.27
CA GLN A 313 15.85 -11.35 -8.40
C GLN A 313 15.11 -10.67 -9.57
N LEU A 314 13.81 -10.90 -9.70
CA LEU A 314 13.04 -10.35 -10.81
C LEU A 314 12.99 -8.82 -10.77
N THR A 315 13.36 -8.20 -11.89
CA THR A 315 13.15 -6.77 -12.14
C THR A 315 11.98 -6.62 -13.10
N MET A 316 10.99 -5.81 -12.72
CA MET A 316 9.78 -5.59 -13.52
C MET A 316 10.04 -4.41 -14.46
N ASP A 317 10.06 -4.64 -15.77
CA ASP A 317 10.12 -3.55 -16.75
C ASP A 317 8.72 -2.97 -17.00
N GLY A 318 8.65 -1.67 -17.27
CA GLY A 318 7.37 -0.97 -17.47
C GLY A 318 6.59 -1.40 -18.71
N THR A 319 7.23 -2.07 -19.67
CA THR A 319 6.60 -2.51 -20.92
C THR A 319 5.86 -3.83 -20.73
N SER A 320 6.50 -4.80 -20.07
CA SER A 320 5.94 -6.13 -19.85
C SER A 320 5.04 -6.18 -18.62
N TYR A 321 5.33 -5.31 -17.64
CA TYR A 321 4.67 -5.21 -16.33
C TYR A 321 4.19 -3.78 -16.03
N PRO A 322 3.25 -3.22 -16.82
CA PRO A 322 2.80 -1.83 -16.66
C PRO A 322 2.21 -1.50 -15.29
N ILE A 323 1.70 -2.48 -14.54
CA ILE A 323 1.14 -2.32 -13.20
C ILE A 323 2.15 -2.73 -12.12
N LEU A 324 2.73 -3.94 -12.18
CA LEU A 324 3.63 -4.45 -11.13
C LEU A 324 4.98 -3.71 -11.09
N SER A 325 5.41 -3.08 -12.18
CA SER A 325 6.61 -2.23 -12.21
C SER A 325 6.46 -0.91 -11.44
N LYS A 326 5.22 -0.47 -11.15
CA LYS A 326 4.99 0.83 -10.49
C LYS A 326 5.56 0.90 -9.08
N HIS A 327 5.66 -0.25 -8.38
CA HIS A 327 6.28 -0.34 -7.07
C HIS A 327 6.62 -1.80 -6.70
N THR A 328 7.79 -2.03 -6.11
CA THR A 328 8.27 -3.37 -5.70
C THR A 328 7.27 -4.13 -4.82
N SER A 329 6.58 -3.45 -3.92
CA SER A 329 5.59 -4.11 -3.05
C SER A 329 4.42 -4.75 -3.80
N LEU A 330 4.12 -4.31 -5.03
CA LEU A 330 3.05 -4.90 -5.85
C LEU A 330 3.47 -6.29 -6.33
N LYS A 331 4.66 -6.43 -6.94
CA LYS A 331 5.18 -7.74 -7.38
C LYS A 331 5.36 -8.69 -6.20
N GLU A 332 5.77 -8.18 -5.04
CA GLU A 332 5.98 -9.01 -3.85
C GLU A 332 4.66 -9.48 -3.24
N THR A 333 3.63 -8.64 -3.23
CA THR A 333 2.28 -9.01 -2.79
C THR A 333 1.70 -10.11 -3.69
N VAL A 334 1.80 -9.96 -5.02
CA VAL A 334 1.32 -10.98 -5.96
C VAL A 334 2.16 -12.26 -5.90
N GLY A 335 3.48 -12.13 -5.88
CA GLY A 335 4.39 -13.28 -5.78
C GLY A 335 4.19 -14.07 -4.49
N CYS A 336 3.96 -13.38 -3.36
CA CYS A 336 3.62 -14.03 -2.10
C CYS A 336 2.30 -14.80 -2.18
N LEU A 337 1.26 -14.21 -2.80
CA LEU A 337 -0.02 -14.88 -3.02
C LEU A 337 0.14 -16.14 -3.91
N LEU A 338 0.92 -16.06 -4.99
CA LEU A 338 1.20 -17.18 -5.89
C LEU A 338 1.91 -18.31 -5.15
N LEU A 339 3.00 -18.00 -4.45
CA LEU A 339 3.79 -18.98 -3.70
C LEU A 339 3.01 -19.57 -2.51
N HIS A 340 2.17 -18.78 -1.84
CA HIS A 340 1.25 -19.26 -0.80
C HIS A 340 0.25 -20.27 -1.35
N SER A 341 -0.43 -19.90 -2.43
CA SER A 341 -1.42 -20.76 -3.08
C SER A 341 -0.77 -22.05 -3.61
N TYR A 342 0.43 -21.93 -4.19
CA TYR A 342 1.22 -23.07 -4.65
C TYR A 342 1.64 -24.00 -3.49
N ALA A 343 2.11 -23.44 -2.37
CA ALA A 343 2.46 -24.21 -1.18
C ALA A 343 1.25 -25.00 -0.62
N LYS A 344 0.04 -24.41 -0.64
CA LYS A 344 -1.19 -25.11 -0.26
C LYS A 344 -1.52 -26.26 -1.21
N LYS A 345 -1.31 -26.09 -2.52
CA LYS A 345 -1.45 -27.19 -3.49
C LYS A 345 -0.45 -28.32 -3.22
N MET A 346 0.83 -27.98 -3.02
CA MET A 346 1.86 -28.98 -2.66
C MET A 346 1.49 -29.75 -1.38
N GLN A 347 0.97 -29.04 -0.38
CA GLN A 347 0.51 -29.63 0.88
C GLN A 347 -0.65 -30.62 0.66
N GLY A 348 -1.64 -30.25 -0.16
CA GLY A 348 -2.80 -31.09 -0.45
C GLY A 348 -2.49 -32.34 -1.28
N LEU A 349 -1.46 -32.28 -2.13
CA LEU A 349 -1.06 -33.38 -3.01
C LEU A 349 0.05 -34.28 -2.43
N SER A 350 0.67 -33.88 -1.33
CA SER A 350 1.74 -34.67 -0.71
C SER A 350 1.19 -35.90 0.02
N LYS A 351 1.87 -37.04 -0.15
CA LYS A 351 1.63 -38.26 0.63
C LYS A 351 2.25 -38.17 2.03
N CYS A 352 3.25 -37.30 2.21
CA CYS A 352 4.02 -37.15 3.44
C CYS A 352 3.68 -35.84 4.15
N VAL A 353 3.93 -35.77 5.45
CA VAL A 353 3.83 -34.49 6.17
C VAL A 353 5.00 -33.60 5.77
N ILE A 354 4.71 -32.48 5.11
CA ILE A 354 5.72 -31.53 4.60
C ILE A 354 5.66 -30.15 5.28
N ASP A 355 4.79 -29.98 6.26
CA ASP A 355 4.48 -28.68 6.89
C ASP A 355 5.72 -27.93 7.37
N SER A 356 6.68 -28.64 7.99
CA SER A 356 7.94 -28.06 8.45
C SER A 356 8.78 -27.52 7.29
N GLY A 357 8.83 -28.24 6.16
CA GLY A 357 9.54 -27.81 4.95
C GLY A 357 8.94 -26.55 4.34
N LEU A 358 7.61 -26.51 4.20
CA LEU A 358 6.89 -25.34 3.73
C LEU A 358 7.13 -24.14 4.66
N LYS A 359 6.97 -24.31 5.98
CA LYS A 359 7.22 -23.25 6.97
C LYS A 359 8.65 -22.72 6.92
N LYS A 360 9.63 -23.60 6.75
CA LYS A 360 11.04 -23.21 6.62
C LYS A 360 11.27 -22.36 5.37
N ALA A 361 10.71 -22.75 4.22
CA ALA A 361 10.82 -21.97 3.00
C ALA A 361 10.21 -20.58 3.12
N PHE A 362 9.03 -20.44 3.75
CA PHE A 362 8.45 -19.11 4.00
C PHE A 362 9.30 -18.30 4.97
N LYS A 363 9.74 -18.90 6.09
CA LYS A 363 10.56 -18.21 7.10
C LYS A 363 11.85 -17.62 6.53
N VAL A 364 12.53 -18.35 5.65
CA VAL A 364 13.84 -17.92 5.11
C VAL A 364 13.71 -17.28 3.74
N GLY A 365 12.90 -17.86 2.84
CA GLY A 365 12.66 -17.36 1.50
C GLY A 365 11.92 -16.03 1.48
N ALA A 366 10.91 -15.82 2.33
CA ALA A 366 10.21 -14.55 2.40
C ALA A 366 11.00 -13.44 3.10
N ASN A 367 12.10 -13.78 3.77
CA ASN A 367 12.91 -12.78 4.46
C ASN A 367 13.43 -11.73 3.46
N GLY A 368 13.19 -10.46 3.77
CA GLY A 368 13.56 -9.31 2.93
C GLY A 368 12.49 -8.84 1.94
N LEU A 369 11.35 -9.52 1.78
CA LEU A 369 10.21 -9.02 1.00
C LEU A 369 9.43 -7.95 1.79
N LEU A 370 8.85 -6.96 1.11
CA LEU A 370 7.99 -5.96 1.77
C LEU A 370 6.68 -6.63 2.21
N GLY A 371 6.39 -6.55 3.51
CA GLY A 371 5.25 -7.19 4.15
C GLY A 371 5.47 -8.69 4.35
N ASN A 372 5.24 -9.16 5.57
CA ASN A 372 5.53 -10.54 5.98
C ASN A 372 4.72 -11.55 5.15
N CYS A 373 5.38 -12.33 4.30
CA CYS A 373 4.73 -13.43 3.58
C CYS A 373 4.72 -14.67 4.48
N ASN A 374 3.55 -15.03 5.00
CA ASN A 374 3.42 -16.11 5.98
C ASN A 374 2.49 -17.22 5.47
N LEU A 375 2.94 -18.47 5.56
CA LEU A 375 2.18 -19.67 5.19
C LEU A 375 0.93 -19.88 6.06
N ASP A 376 0.99 -19.46 7.33
CA ASP A 376 -0.10 -19.62 8.29
C ASP A 376 -1.22 -18.58 8.10
N GLU A 377 -1.04 -17.61 7.17
CA GLU A 377 -2.09 -16.65 6.85
C GLU A 377 -3.28 -17.34 6.17
N LYS A 378 -4.48 -17.07 6.69
CA LYS A 378 -5.73 -17.63 6.18
C LYS A 378 -6.25 -16.79 5.02
N LEU A 379 -6.00 -17.26 3.80
CA LEU A 379 -6.50 -16.62 2.58
C LEU A 379 -7.85 -17.21 2.09
N ASP A 380 -8.34 -18.29 2.71
CA ASP A 380 -9.55 -19.00 2.27
C ASP A 380 -10.83 -18.14 2.32
N ASP A 381 -10.85 -17.17 3.24
CA ASP A 381 -11.93 -16.20 3.40
C ASP A 381 -11.56 -14.81 2.87
N CYS A 382 -10.36 -14.66 2.32
CA CYS A 382 -9.89 -13.40 1.77
C CYS A 382 -10.63 -13.08 0.47
N SER A 383 -11.53 -12.10 0.55
CA SER A 383 -12.32 -11.63 -0.59
C SER A 383 -11.79 -10.29 -1.08
N VAL A 384 -11.75 -10.15 -2.41
CA VAL A 384 -11.40 -8.92 -3.11
C VAL A 384 -12.55 -8.51 -4.03
N THR A 385 -12.71 -7.20 -4.23
CA THR A 385 -13.70 -6.65 -5.16
C THR A 385 -13.01 -6.30 -6.48
N ILE A 386 -13.52 -6.82 -7.58
CA ILE A 386 -13.05 -6.55 -8.95
C ILE A 386 -14.28 -6.17 -9.77
N GLY A 387 -14.33 -4.93 -10.25
CA GLY A 387 -15.55 -4.33 -10.77
C GLY A 387 -16.69 -4.38 -9.75
N SER A 388 -17.83 -4.94 -10.14
CA SER A 388 -18.99 -5.15 -9.25
C SER A 388 -19.00 -6.50 -8.53
N ALA A 389 -18.04 -7.39 -8.82
CA ALA A 389 -18.00 -8.74 -8.28
C ALA A 389 -17.05 -8.85 -7.09
N THR A 390 -17.53 -9.43 -5.99
CA THR A 390 -16.69 -9.89 -4.89
C THR A 390 -16.34 -11.36 -5.10
N THR A 391 -15.06 -11.69 -5.05
CA THR A 391 -14.55 -13.05 -5.29
C THR A 391 -13.44 -13.39 -4.31
N LYS A 392 -13.26 -14.68 -4.02
CA LYS A 392 -12.14 -15.13 -3.20
C LYS A 392 -10.86 -15.01 -4.01
N VAL A 393 -9.82 -14.47 -3.39
CA VAL A 393 -8.55 -14.25 -4.09
C VAL A 393 -7.90 -15.56 -4.54
N GLN A 394 -8.14 -16.65 -3.81
CA GLN A 394 -7.67 -17.98 -4.17
C GLN A 394 -8.28 -18.47 -5.48
N ASP A 395 -9.56 -18.21 -5.75
CA ASP A 395 -10.22 -18.67 -6.98
C ASP A 395 -9.54 -18.05 -8.22
N LYS A 396 -9.10 -16.79 -8.12
CA LYS A 396 -8.38 -16.09 -9.18
C LYS A 396 -7.00 -16.67 -9.47
N VAL A 397 -6.31 -17.12 -8.45
CA VAL A 397 -4.96 -17.65 -8.60
C VAL A 397 -4.98 -19.13 -8.93
N ASN A 398 -5.95 -19.88 -8.43
CA ASN A 398 -6.07 -21.31 -8.67
C ASN A 398 -6.15 -21.62 -10.17
N SER A 399 -6.88 -20.82 -10.95
CA SER A 399 -6.96 -20.95 -12.41
C SER A 399 -5.62 -20.72 -13.13
N ILE A 400 -4.79 -19.82 -12.61
CA ILE A 400 -3.45 -19.54 -13.15
C ILE A 400 -2.48 -20.66 -12.77
N LEU A 401 -2.58 -21.17 -11.54
CA LEU A 401 -1.76 -22.30 -11.12
C LEU A 401 -2.11 -23.59 -11.86
N THR A 402 -3.36 -23.75 -12.34
CA THR A 402 -3.76 -24.93 -13.14
C THR A 402 -3.38 -24.83 -14.62
N SER A 403 -3.13 -23.63 -15.17
CA SER A 403 -2.65 -23.55 -16.56
C SER A 403 -1.26 -24.17 -16.76
N GLU A 404 -0.55 -24.47 -15.65
CA GLU A 404 0.72 -25.20 -15.63
C GLU A 404 0.65 -26.49 -14.80
N GLU A 405 -0.44 -27.26 -14.93
CA GLU A 405 -0.65 -28.53 -14.22
C GLU A 405 0.56 -29.49 -14.25
N ASN A 406 1.25 -29.58 -15.40
CA ASN A 406 2.45 -30.41 -15.55
C ASN A 406 3.57 -30.07 -14.53
N ASN A 407 3.69 -28.81 -14.11
CA ASN A 407 4.71 -28.38 -13.15
C ASN A 407 4.38 -28.84 -11.72
N ILE A 408 3.08 -28.83 -11.38
CA ILE A 408 2.61 -29.33 -10.07
C ILE A 408 2.77 -30.83 -10.00
N ASP A 409 2.39 -31.55 -11.06
CA ASP A 409 2.48 -33.01 -11.12
C ASP A 409 3.93 -33.48 -11.02
N PHE A 410 4.83 -32.87 -11.80
CA PHE A 410 6.27 -33.16 -11.75
C PHE A 410 6.84 -33.05 -10.33
N ILE A 411 6.57 -31.94 -9.64
CA ILE A 411 7.10 -31.70 -8.29
C ILE A 411 6.44 -32.63 -7.27
N THR A 412 5.14 -32.87 -7.40
CA THR A 412 4.39 -33.77 -6.53
C THR A 412 4.89 -35.21 -6.64
N GLU A 413 5.17 -35.69 -7.86
CA GLU A 413 5.77 -37.00 -8.08
C GLU A 413 7.15 -37.09 -7.43
N HIS A 414 8.00 -36.09 -7.64
CA HIS A 414 9.35 -36.06 -7.09
C HIS A 414 9.36 -36.05 -5.55
N MET A 415 8.48 -35.24 -4.95
CA MET A 415 8.31 -35.17 -3.49
C MET A 415 7.75 -36.46 -2.87
N ASN A 416 6.96 -37.21 -3.64
CA ASN A 416 6.34 -38.46 -3.21
C ASN A 416 7.20 -39.69 -3.54
N GLU A 417 8.37 -39.50 -4.16
CA GLU A 417 9.31 -40.56 -4.50
C GLU A 417 9.96 -41.11 -3.22
N MET A 418 9.76 -42.40 -2.95
CA MET A 418 10.33 -43.08 -1.79
C MET A 418 10.89 -44.44 -2.22
N THR A 419 12.21 -44.56 -2.23
CA THR A 419 12.91 -45.75 -2.75
C THR A 419 13.20 -46.79 -1.67
N SER A 420 13.33 -46.37 -0.41
CA SER A 420 13.64 -47.24 0.73
C SER A 420 12.47 -47.45 1.70
N LEU A 421 12.50 -48.56 2.44
CA LEU A 421 11.56 -48.82 3.53
C LEU A 421 11.65 -47.74 4.62
N CYS A 422 12.85 -47.28 4.95
CA CYS A 422 13.07 -46.21 5.93
C CYS A 422 12.37 -44.91 5.52
N GLN A 423 12.47 -44.49 4.24
CA GLN A 423 11.76 -43.30 3.75
C GLN A 423 10.24 -43.47 3.80
N LYS A 424 9.73 -44.65 3.43
CA LYS A 424 8.30 -44.97 3.54
C LYS A 424 7.80 -44.87 4.98
N LEU A 425 8.58 -45.36 5.95
CA LEU A 425 8.28 -45.24 7.37
C LEU A 425 8.35 -43.79 7.87
N GLN A 426 9.39 -43.04 7.49
CA GLN A 426 9.53 -41.62 7.83
C GLN A 426 8.37 -40.77 7.31
N CYS A 427 7.80 -41.14 6.16
CA CYS A 427 6.62 -40.49 5.59
C CYS A 427 5.30 -40.91 6.28
N ALA A 428 5.13 -42.21 6.56
CA ALA A 428 3.87 -42.75 7.08
C ALA A 428 3.65 -42.47 8.58
N VAL A 429 4.71 -42.52 9.39
CA VAL A 429 4.62 -42.40 10.85
C VAL A 429 4.05 -41.05 11.29
N PRO A 430 4.54 -39.88 10.80
CA PRO A 430 3.97 -38.58 11.18
C PRO A 430 2.48 -38.44 10.82
N ASN A 431 2.07 -38.94 9.66
CA ASN A 431 0.68 -38.96 9.23
C ASN A 431 -0.22 -39.76 10.18
N TRP A 432 0.27 -40.92 10.64
CA TRP A 432 -0.44 -41.72 11.64
C TRP A 432 -0.64 -40.93 12.93
N PHE A 433 0.42 -40.31 13.46
CA PHE A 433 0.31 -39.49 14.67
C PHE A 433 -0.58 -38.25 14.48
N GLN A 434 -0.56 -37.58 13.33
CA GLN A 434 -1.47 -36.46 13.04
C GLN A 434 -2.94 -36.91 13.02
N LYS A 435 -3.25 -38.06 12.41
CA LYS A 435 -4.62 -38.61 12.35
C LYS A 435 -5.10 -39.10 13.71
N HIS A 436 -4.21 -39.71 14.50
CA HIS A 436 -4.58 -40.34 15.77
C HIS A 436 -4.34 -39.46 17.00
N SER A 437 -3.70 -38.30 16.90
CA SER A 437 -3.56 -37.34 18.01
C SER A 437 -4.84 -36.56 18.33
N LYS A 438 -5.77 -36.43 17.38
CA LYS A 438 -7.06 -35.71 17.57
C LYS A 438 -8.17 -36.53 18.24
N GLY A 439 -7.86 -37.73 18.73
CA GLY A 439 -8.80 -38.61 19.42
C GLY A 439 -8.53 -38.74 20.92
N SER A 440 -9.47 -38.22 21.71
CA SER A 440 -9.67 -38.36 23.17
C SER A 440 -9.22 -37.19 24.05
N SER A 441 -10.08 -36.17 24.15
CA SER A 441 -10.28 -35.46 25.41
C SER A 441 -11.13 -36.36 26.30
N ASN A 442 -10.64 -36.68 27.50
CA ASN A 442 -11.22 -37.58 28.51
C ASN A 442 -10.86 -39.07 28.35
N THR A 443 -9.60 -39.42 28.63
CA THR A 443 -9.23 -40.37 29.69
C THR A 443 -7.70 -40.40 29.80
N GLY A 444 -7.18 -40.32 31.03
CA GLY A 444 -5.74 -40.28 31.30
C GLY A 444 -4.98 -41.48 30.73
N ASN A 445 -3.78 -41.21 30.24
CA ASN A 445 -2.73 -42.14 29.82
C ASN A 445 -3.12 -43.21 28.78
N THR A 446 -2.79 -42.92 27.52
CA THR A 446 -2.09 -43.90 26.67
C THR A 446 -1.04 -43.16 25.83
N LYS A 447 0.25 -43.37 26.11
CA LYS A 447 1.30 -43.10 25.11
C LYS A 447 0.89 -43.88 23.87
N LYS A 448 0.56 -43.20 22.77
CA LYS A 448 0.20 -43.89 21.52
C LYS A 448 1.49 -44.50 20.95
N THR A 449 1.60 -45.82 21.03
CA THR A 449 2.71 -46.59 20.50
C THR A 449 2.41 -46.97 19.05
N TRP A 450 3.41 -46.84 18.19
CA TRP A 450 3.38 -47.26 16.79
C TRP A 450 3.76 -48.73 16.66
#